data_AF-A0A1H5CUS1-F1
#
_entry.id   AF-A0A1H5CUS1-F1
#
_cell.length_a   1.000
_cell.length_b   1.000
_cell.length_c   1.000
_cell.angle_alpha   90.00
_cell.angle_beta   90.00
_cell.angle_gamma   90.00
#
_symmetry.space_group_name_H-M   'P 1'
#
loop_
_entity.id
_entity.type
_entity.pdbx_description
1 polymer ?
#
loop_
_entity_poly.entity_id
_entity_poly.type
_entity_poly.pdbx_seq_one_letter_code
_entity_poly.pdbx_strand_id
1 'polypeptide(L)'
;MPFDLTRNAPQKIAIIGGGISGLAAAWLLSGHHQVTLFEAAPRFGGHARTVMAGKRGDVAVDTGFIVFNYANYPHLTALFRDLDVPVQRSDMSFGVSLGNGAVEFALRSANALFAQRSNLLRPGFHRMIRDILRFNARATETAAGRADLTIEALITELGLGTRFRDHYLYPICGAIWSTPARDIGAFPAGPLLRFLGNHALMSKGGQHQWWTVSGGSVSYVTRLT
;
A
#
# COMPACT_ATOMS: atom_id res chain seq x y z
N MET A 1 46.42 -8.21 -22.62
CA MET A 1 44.96 -8.00 -22.50
C MET A 1 44.30 -9.36 -22.48
N PRO A 2 43.88 -9.92 -21.33
CA PRO A 2 43.10 -11.15 -21.37
C PRO A 2 41.71 -10.80 -21.91
N PHE A 3 41.32 -11.46 -22.98
CA PHE A 3 39.97 -11.47 -23.50
C PHE A 3 39.08 -12.16 -22.46
N ASP A 4 38.28 -11.39 -21.74
CA ASP A 4 37.21 -11.93 -20.93
C ASP A 4 36.09 -12.43 -21.86
N LEU A 5 36.27 -13.67 -22.35
CA LEU A 5 35.34 -14.37 -23.25
C LEU A 5 34.00 -14.69 -22.59
N THR A 6 33.81 -14.35 -21.31
CA THR A 6 32.60 -14.67 -20.55
C THR A 6 31.50 -13.62 -20.64
N ARG A 7 31.77 -12.45 -21.24
CA ARG A 7 30.85 -11.30 -21.24
C ARG A 7 29.45 -11.55 -21.83
N ASN A 8 29.19 -12.70 -22.46
CA ASN A 8 27.87 -13.10 -22.97
C ASN A 8 27.56 -14.61 -22.81
N ALA A 9 28.35 -15.37 -22.03
CA ALA A 9 28.08 -16.79 -21.85
C ALA A 9 26.95 -17.01 -20.83
N PRO A 10 26.05 -18.01 -21.02
CA PRO A 10 25.07 -18.37 -20.01
C PRO A 10 25.73 -18.62 -18.65
N GLN A 11 25.24 -17.94 -17.60
CA GLN A 11 25.76 -18.02 -16.25
C GLN A 11 24.92 -18.97 -15.41
N LYS A 12 25.49 -19.49 -14.32
CA LYS A 12 24.76 -20.21 -13.28
C LYS A 12 24.42 -19.23 -12.17
N ILE A 13 23.14 -18.92 -12.00
CA ILE A 13 22.66 -17.88 -11.09
C ILE A 13 21.79 -18.52 -10.01
N ALA A 14 22.12 -18.27 -8.75
CA ALA A 14 21.29 -18.64 -7.61
C ALA A 14 20.47 -17.43 -7.14
N ILE A 15 19.15 -17.59 -6.98
CA ILE A 15 18.26 -16.58 -6.42
C ILE A 15 17.76 -17.10 -5.06
N ILE A 16 17.92 -16.31 -4.00
CA ILE A 16 17.51 -16.68 -2.65
C ILE A 16 16.25 -15.88 -2.28
N GLY A 17 15.13 -16.58 -2.16
CA GLY A 17 13.80 -16.05 -1.90
C GLY A 17 12.91 -16.08 -3.15
N GLY A 18 11.78 -16.79 -3.05
CA GLY A 18 10.73 -16.93 -4.04
C GLY A 18 9.55 -15.97 -3.85
N GLY A 19 9.80 -14.78 -3.29
CA GLY A 19 8.85 -13.67 -3.34
C GLY A 19 8.75 -13.05 -4.74
N ILE A 20 7.87 -12.06 -4.92
CA ILE A 20 7.65 -11.41 -6.23
C ILE A 20 8.94 -10.87 -6.87
N SER A 21 9.87 -10.33 -6.08
CA SER A 21 11.17 -9.86 -6.59
C SER A 21 12.04 -11.00 -7.13
N GLY A 22 12.14 -12.10 -6.38
CA GLY A 22 12.93 -13.27 -6.78
C GLY A 22 12.33 -14.00 -7.97
N LEU A 23 11.00 -14.16 -8.00
CA LEU A 23 10.30 -14.76 -9.14
C LEU A 23 10.42 -13.90 -10.41
N ALA A 24 10.27 -12.58 -10.30
CA ALA A 24 10.46 -11.68 -11.44
C ALA A 24 11.91 -11.71 -11.95
N ALA A 25 12.88 -11.72 -11.05
CA ALA A 25 14.29 -11.86 -11.42
C ALA A 25 14.56 -13.22 -12.11
N ALA A 26 14.01 -14.32 -11.58
CA ALA A 26 14.15 -15.64 -12.17
C ALA A 26 13.55 -15.68 -13.58
N TRP A 27 12.33 -15.17 -13.75
CA TRP A 27 11.61 -15.12 -15.01
C TRP A 27 12.36 -14.32 -16.10
N LEU A 28 12.94 -13.16 -15.73
CA LEU A 28 13.73 -12.36 -16.66
C LEU A 28 15.07 -13.02 -17.03
N LEU A 29 15.74 -13.67 -16.07
CA LEU A 29 17.08 -14.25 -16.27
C LEU A 29 17.04 -15.62 -16.95
N SER A 30 15.95 -16.39 -16.79
CA SER A 30 15.84 -17.77 -17.29
C SER A 30 15.89 -17.87 -18.81
N GLY A 31 15.64 -16.79 -19.54
CA GLY A 31 15.77 -16.75 -21.01
C GLY A 31 17.21 -16.85 -21.51
N HIS A 32 18.20 -16.52 -20.68
CA HIS A 32 19.61 -16.42 -21.09
C HIS A 32 20.60 -17.13 -20.15
N HIS A 33 20.15 -17.53 -18.96
CA HIS A 33 21.00 -18.09 -17.91
C HIS A 33 20.38 -19.33 -17.28
N GLN A 34 21.23 -20.16 -16.66
CA GLN A 34 20.79 -21.28 -15.82
C GLN A 34 20.48 -20.73 -14.42
N VAL A 35 19.20 -20.59 -14.11
CA VAL A 35 18.73 -20.04 -12.83
C VAL A 35 18.26 -21.15 -11.89
N THR A 36 18.74 -21.12 -10.65
CA THR A 36 18.21 -21.93 -9.54
C THR A 36 17.65 -21.00 -8.48
N LEU A 37 16.37 -21.15 -8.15
CA LEU A 37 15.72 -20.39 -7.09
C LEU A 37 15.54 -21.24 -5.84
N PHE A 38 15.93 -20.69 -4.70
CA PHE A 38 15.79 -21.30 -3.38
C PHE A 38 14.74 -20.52 -2.58
N GLU A 39 13.72 -21.20 -2.09
CA GLU A 39 12.69 -20.63 -1.22
C GLU A 39 12.59 -21.47 0.06
N ALA A 40 12.47 -20.79 1.20
CA ALA A 40 12.43 -21.44 2.51
C ALA A 40 11.04 -22.00 2.82
N ALA A 41 9.99 -21.35 2.35
CA ALA A 41 8.61 -21.81 2.48
C ALA A 41 8.29 -22.95 1.50
N PRO A 42 7.29 -23.80 1.80
CA PRO A 42 6.83 -24.85 0.88
C PRO A 42 6.00 -24.31 -0.30
N ARG A 43 6.12 -23.01 -0.60
CA ARG A 43 5.39 -22.31 -1.66
C ARG A 43 6.15 -21.09 -2.12
N PHE A 44 5.93 -20.69 -3.36
CA PHE A 44 6.37 -19.39 -3.87
C PHE A 44 5.38 -18.27 -3.52
N GLY A 45 5.80 -17.02 -3.76
CA GLY A 45 5.02 -15.80 -3.64
C GLY A 45 5.37 -14.92 -2.45
N GLY A 46 5.91 -15.47 -1.36
CA GLY A 46 6.18 -14.68 -0.14
C GLY A 46 4.92 -13.97 0.38
N HIS A 47 4.91 -12.63 0.39
CA HIS A 47 3.74 -11.81 0.74
C HIS A 47 2.61 -11.83 -0.30
N ALA A 48 2.87 -12.32 -1.52
CA ALA A 48 1.83 -12.78 -2.43
C ALA A 48 1.26 -14.08 -1.85
N ARG A 49 0.16 -13.96 -1.14
CA ARG A 49 -0.43 -15.06 -0.38
C ARG A 49 -1.94 -14.99 -0.48
N THR A 50 -2.48 -15.94 -1.22
CA THR A 50 -3.90 -16.23 -1.30
C THR A 50 -4.25 -17.39 -0.37
N VAL A 51 -5.31 -17.24 0.42
CA VAL A 51 -5.93 -18.32 1.19
C VAL A 51 -7.35 -18.54 0.72
N MET A 52 -7.80 -19.79 0.74
CA MET A 52 -9.20 -20.12 0.47
C MET A 52 -10.04 -19.93 1.73
N ALA A 53 -11.14 -19.19 1.60
CA ALA A 53 -12.03 -18.80 2.69
C ALA A 53 -13.50 -18.87 2.24
N GLY A 54 -14.40 -18.31 3.06
CA GLY A 54 -15.84 -18.33 2.82
C GLY A 54 -16.51 -19.59 3.35
N LYS A 55 -17.85 -19.57 3.45
CA LYS A 55 -18.64 -20.68 4.06
C LYS A 55 -18.42 -22.03 3.37
N ARG A 56 -18.06 -22.03 2.08
CA ARG A 56 -17.79 -23.24 1.29
C ARG A 56 -16.30 -23.43 0.96
N GLY A 57 -15.40 -22.57 1.46
CA GLY A 57 -13.98 -22.60 1.14
C GLY A 57 -13.65 -22.26 -0.32
N ASP A 58 -14.53 -21.55 -1.01
CA ASP A 58 -14.48 -21.25 -2.45
C ASP A 58 -14.07 -19.80 -2.76
N VAL A 59 -13.73 -19.00 -1.74
CA VAL A 59 -13.34 -17.59 -1.91
C VAL A 59 -11.85 -17.43 -1.73
N ALA A 60 -11.15 -17.09 -2.82
CA ALA A 60 -9.74 -16.69 -2.76
C ALA A 60 -9.61 -15.32 -2.08
N VAL A 61 -8.83 -15.26 -0.99
CA VAL A 61 -8.58 -14.03 -0.21
C VAL A 61 -7.08 -13.80 -0.11
N ASP A 62 -6.61 -12.66 -0.59
CA ASP A 62 -5.23 -12.24 -0.38
C ASP A 62 -5.04 -11.66 1.02
N THR A 63 -3.96 -12.06 1.71
CA THR A 63 -3.66 -11.62 3.08
C THR A 63 -2.44 -10.70 3.19
N GLY A 64 -1.85 -10.31 2.06
CA GLY A 64 -0.67 -9.46 2.01
C GLY A 64 -0.80 -8.45 0.89
N PHE A 65 -0.27 -8.81 -0.29
CA PHE A 65 -0.51 -8.00 -1.48
C PHE A 65 -1.95 -8.18 -1.98
N ILE A 66 -2.78 -7.16 -1.81
CA ILE A 66 -4.23 -7.22 -2.10
C ILE A 66 -4.69 -6.33 -3.27
N VAL A 67 -4.01 -5.19 -3.49
CA VAL A 67 -4.41 -4.22 -4.51
C VAL A 67 -3.20 -3.52 -5.16
N PHE A 68 -3.41 -3.01 -6.37
CA PHE A 68 -2.43 -2.21 -7.12
C PHE A 68 -3.14 -1.17 -8.01
N ASN A 69 -2.36 -0.31 -8.67
CA ASN A 69 -2.85 0.56 -9.74
C ASN A 69 -1.78 0.73 -10.85
N TYR A 70 -2.21 1.07 -12.07
CA TYR A 70 -1.28 1.17 -13.21
C TYR A 70 -0.29 2.34 -13.12
N ALA A 71 -0.62 3.40 -12.38
CA ALA A 71 0.25 4.58 -12.27
C ALA A 71 1.46 4.31 -11.36
N ASN A 72 1.24 3.63 -10.23
CA ASN A 72 2.26 3.41 -9.21
C ASN A 72 3.01 2.08 -9.37
N TYR A 73 2.51 1.16 -10.20
CA TYR A 73 3.05 -0.20 -10.35
C TYR A 73 3.36 -0.58 -11.81
N PRO A 74 4.03 0.27 -12.60
CA PRO A 74 4.18 0.05 -14.04
C PRO A 74 4.85 -1.28 -14.37
N HIS A 75 5.93 -1.64 -13.66
CA HIS A 75 6.64 -2.91 -13.88
C HIS A 75 5.81 -4.15 -13.53
N LEU A 76 5.06 -4.10 -12.43
CA LEU A 76 4.18 -5.19 -12.05
C LEU A 76 3.04 -5.36 -13.06
N THR A 77 2.47 -4.26 -13.54
CA THR A 77 1.40 -4.32 -14.54
C THR A 77 1.89 -4.75 -15.91
N ALA A 78 3.14 -4.44 -16.27
CA ALA A 78 3.78 -4.99 -17.46
C ALA A 78 3.96 -6.51 -17.34
N LEU A 79 4.43 -6.98 -16.17
CA LEU A 79 4.53 -8.41 -15.90
C LEU A 79 3.16 -9.11 -15.98
N PHE A 80 2.12 -8.51 -15.41
CA PHE A 80 0.76 -9.06 -15.48
C PHE A 80 0.24 -9.14 -16.92
N ARG A 81 0.56 -8.16 -17.75
CA ARG A 81 0.23 -8.19 -19.18
C ARG A 81 0.98 -9.33 -19.88
N ASP A 82 2.29 -9.45 -19.66
CA ASP A 82 3.11 -10.44 -20.36
C ASP A 82 2.77 -11.89 -19.95
N LEU A 83 2.14 -12.07 -18.79
CA LEU A 83 1.68 -13.36 -18.25
C LEU A 83 0.17 -13.60 -18.40
N ASP A 84 -0.58 -12.68 -19.03
CA ASP A 84 -2.05 -12.73 -19.11
C ASP A 84 -2.71 -13.00 -17.73
N VAL A 85 -2.31 -12.22 -16.72
CA VAL A 85 -2.86 -12.29 -15.36
C VAL A 85 -4.22 -11.58 -15.33
N PRO A 86 -5.31 -12.26 -14.94
CA PRO A 86 -6.62 -11.64 -14.87
C PRO A 86 -6.69 -10.67 -13.68
N VAL A 87 -7.21 -9.47 -13.94
CA VAL A 87 -7.36 -8.42 -12.93
C VAL A 87 -8.76 -7.83 -12.99
N GLN A 88 -9.24 -7.35 -11.85
CA GLN A 88 -10.56 -6.74 -11.71
C GLN A 88 -10.49 -5.43 -10.95
N ARG A 89 -11.45 -4.55 -11.20
CA ARG A 89 -11.56 -3.27 -10.49
C ARG A 89 -11.83 -3.55 -9.00
N SER A 90 -11.12 -2.82 -8.16
CA SER A 90 -11.30 -2.82 -6.72
C SER A 90 -11.50 -1.39 -6.22
N ASP A 91 -12.09 -1.26 -5.04
CA ASP A 91 -12.24 0.01 -4.35
C ASP A 91 -11.45 -0.05 -3.04
N MET A 92 -10.58 0.93 -2.82
CA MET A 92 -9.81 1.05 -1.59
C MET A 92 -10.38 2.19 -0.74
N SER A 93 -11.64 2.06 -0.33
CA SER A 93 -12.28 3.04 0.53
C SER A 93 -11.78 2.98 1.96
N PHE A 94 -11.80 4.14 2.59
CA PHE A 94 -11.46 4.29 3.99
C PHE A 94 -12.68 4.73 4.81
N GLY A 95 -12.92 4.01 5.90
CA GLY A 95 -13.95 4.30 6.89
C GLY A 95 -13.41 4.07 8.30
N VAL A 96 -13.90 4.85 9.25
CA VAL A 96 -13.48 4.84 10.65
C VAL A 96 -14.71 4.67 11.51
N SER A 97 -14.64 3.76 12.49
CA SER A 97 -15.59 3.63 13.59
C SER A 97 -14.83 3.58 14.90
N LEU A 98 -15.11 4.53 15.81
CA LEU A 98 -14.40 4.71 17.07
C LEU A 98 -15.34 4.60 18.25
N GLY A 99 -14.86 3.99 19.34
CA GLY A 99 -15.59 3.90 20.60
C GLY A 99 -16.94 3.20 20.44
N ASN A 100 -16.96 2.04 19.77
CA ASN A 100 -18.18 1.27 19.48
C ASN A 100 -19.26 2.08 18.74
N GLY A 101 -18.87 2.83 17.71
CA GLY A 101 -19.79 3.65 16.89
C GLY A 101 -20.10 5.04 17.47
N ALA A 102 -19.42 5.45 18.54
CA ALA A 102 -19.55 6.81 19.08
C ALA A 102 -19.21 7.88 18.03
N VAL A 103 -18.22 7.62 17.18
CA VAL A 103 -17.85 8.44 16.02
C VAL A 103 -17.64 7.55 14.80
N GLU A 104 -18.38 7.79 13.73
CA GLU A 104 -18.23 7.11 12.45
C GLU A 104 -18.17 8.09 11.28
N PHE A 105 -17.23 7.89 10.38
CA PHE A 105 -17.11 8.67 9.14
C PHE A 105 -16.28 7.93 8.08
N ALA A 106 -16.45 8.32 6.83
CA ALA A 106 -15.65 7.85 5.70
C ALA A 106 -15.29 9.02 4.78
N LEU A 107 -14.26 8.85 3.95
CA LEU A 107 -13.69 9.97 3.17
C LEU A 107 -14.07 9.94 1.68
N ARG A 108 -14.93 9.01 1.26
CA ARG A 108 -15.29 8.85 -0.17
C ARG A 108 -16.17 9.99 -0.69
N SER A 109 -16.99 10.62 0.15
CA SER A 109 -17.88 11.72 -0.24
C SER A 109 -18.32 12.53 0.98
N ALA A 110 -18.91 13.72 0.76
CA ALA A 110 -19.49 14.50 1.85
C ALA A 110 -20.60 13.74 2.61
N ASN A 111 -21.39 12.93 1.89
CA ASN A 111 -22.42 12.11 2.53
C ASN A 111 -21.80 11.00 3.39
N ALA A 112 -20.67 10.41 2.95
CA ALA A 112 -19.94 9.41 3.71
C ALA A 112 -19.19 10.03 4.92
N LEU A 113 -18.70 11.26 4.78
CA LEU A 113 -18.07 12.03 5.85
C LEU A 113 -19.06 12.33 6.98
N PHE A 114 -20.32 12.61 6.62
CA PHE A 114 -21.42 12.81 7.56
C PHE A 114 -22.39 11.62 7.55
N ALA A 115 -21.89 10.39 7.38
CA ALA A 115 -22.71 9.18 7.45
C ALA A 115 -23.44 9.11 8.81
N GLN A 116 -22.73 9.48 9.87
CA GLN A 116 -23.34 9.72 11.18
C GLN A 116 -23.75 11.21 11.30
N ARG A 117 -25.05 11.50 11.11
CA ARG A 117 -25.57 12.89 11.05
C ARG A 117 -25.31 13.73 12.29
N SER A 118 -25.19 13.12 13.46
CA SER A 118 -24.82 13.83 14.69
C SER A 118 -23.46 14.53 14.59
N ASN A 119 -22.57 14.12 13.67
CA ASN A 119 -21.30 14.79 13.41
C ASN A 119 -21.47 16.21 12.85
N LEU A 120 -22.61 16.53 12.22
CA LEU A 120 -22.92 17.90 11.77
C LEU A 120 -22.97 18.89 12.93
N LEU A 121 -23.38 18.44 14.12
CA LEU A 121 -23.50 19.26 15.31
C LEU A 121 -22.27 19.20 16.22
N ARG A 122 -21.21 18.49 15.83
CA ARG A 122 -20.01 18.28 16.68
C ARG A 122 -18.89 19.24 16.29
N PRO A 123 -18.58 20.29 17.08
CA PRO A 123 -17.52 21.25 16.75
C PRO A 123 -16.14 20.58 16.62
N GLY A 124 -15.87 19.55 17.44
CA GLY A 124 -14.63 18.78 17.37
C GLY A 124 -14.45 18.04 16.05
N PHE A 125 -15.54 17.64 15.38
CA PHE A 125 -15.50 16.97 14.08
C PHE A 125 -15.13 17.95 12.96
N HIS A 126 -15.73 19.15 12.96
CA HIS A 126 -15.37 20.22 12.02
C HIS A 126 -13.93 20.69 12.19
N ARG A 127 -13.44 20.80 13.44
CA ARG A 127 -12.02 21.09 13.70
C ARG A 127 -11.10 20.02 13.11
N MET A 128 -11.44 18.74 13.28
CA MET A 128 -10.69 17.64 12.66
C MET A 128 -10.67 17.76 11.14
N ILE A 129 -11.80 18.03 10.48
CA ILE A 129 -11.85 18.22 9.01
C ILE A 129 -10.96 19.37 8.57
N ARG A 130 -11.03 20.52 9.26
CA ARG A 130 -10.15 21.66 8.99
C ARG A 130 -8.67 21.28 9.13
N ASP A 131 -8.33 20.51 10.16
CA ASP A 131 -6.96 20.06 10.39
C ASP A 131 -6.50 19.06 9.30
N ILE A 132 -7.39 18.20 8.78
CA ILE A 132 -7.12 17.36 7.59
C ILE A 132 -6.78 18.22 6.38
N LEU A 133 -7.59 19.25 6.11
CA LEU A 133 -7.35 20.15 4.97
C LEU A 133 -6.04 20.92 5.14
N ARG A 134 -5.72 21.36 6.36
CA ARG A 134 -4.45 22.04 6.69
C ARG A 134 -3.26 21.10 6.47
N PHE A 135 -3.35 19.85 6.93
CA PHE A 135 -2.31 18.85 6.73
C PHE A 135 -2.08 18.62 5.23
N ASN A 136 -3.14 18.37 4.46
CA ASN A 136 -3.04 18.13 3.02
C ASN A 136 -2.42 19.31 2.26
N ALA A 137 -2.69 20.55 2.70
CA ALA A 137 -2.16 21.75 2.06
C ALA A 137 -0.70 22.06 2.42
N ARG A 138 -0.26 21.77 3.65
CA ARG A 138 1.01 22.31 4.18
C ARG A 138 2.04 21.26 4.55
N ALA A 139 1.66 20.00 4.73
CA ALA A 139 2.55 19.00 5.32
C ALA A 139 3.77 18.70 4.46
N THR A 140 3.61 18.59 3.14
CA THR A 140 4.73 18.35 2.21
C THR A 140 5.76 19.48 2.22
N GLU A 141 5.30 20.73 2.13
CA GLU A 141 6.17 21.90 2.20
C GLU A 141 6.87 21.99 3.55
N THR A 142 6.11 21.78 4.64
CA THR A 142 6.64 21.82 6.01
C THR A 142 7.71 20.75 6.21
N ALA A 143 7.56 19.56 5.64
CA ALA A 143 8.55 18.47 5.78
C ALA A 143 9.72 18.54 4.76
N ALA A 144 9.70 19.50 3.82
CA ALA A 144 10.68 19.55 2.74
C ALA A 144 12.11 19.72 3.29
N GLY A 145 13.04 18.88 2.82
CA GLY A 145 14.44 18.92 3.25
C GLY A 145 14.72 18.39 4.66
N ARG A 146 13.70 17.92 5.41
CA ARG A 146 13.85 17.47 6.81
C ARG A 146 13.67 15.96 6.94
N ALA A 147 14.77 15.21 6.79
CA ALA A 147 14.75 13.74 6.82
C ALA A 147 14.30 13.17 8.17
N ASP A 148 14.72 13.79 9.26
CA ASP A 148 14.51 13.30 10.63
C ASP A 148 13.21 13.83 11.28
N LEU A 149 12.41 14.61 10.55
CA LEU A 149 11.15 15.12 11.08
C LEU A 149 10.17 13.97 11.28
N THR A 150 9.79 13.73 12.52
CA THR A 150 8.80 12.70 12.86
C THR A 150 7.38 13.15 12.57
N ILE A 151 6.46 12.20 12.46
CA ILE A 151 5.02 12.48 12.29
C ILE A 151 4.50 13.34 13.45
N GLU A 152 4.88 13.03 14.69
CA GLU A 152 4.42 13.80 15.86
C GLU A 152 4.96 15.23 15.88
N ALA A 153 6.23 15.42 15.50
CA ALA A 153 6.81 16.75 15.38
C ALA A 153 6.10 17.59 14.31
N LEU A 154 5.80 16.98 13.15
CA LEU A 154 5.05 17.62 12.08
C LEU A 154 3.62 18.01 12.50
N ILE A 155 2.92 17.14 13.22
CA ILE A 155 1.59 17.43 13.79
C ILE A 155 1.65 18.66 14.70
N THR A 156 2.67 18.70 15.57
CA THR A 156 2.89 19.78 16.52
C THR A 156 3.16 21.10 15.81
N GLU A 157 4.07 21.10 14.82
CA GLU A 157 4.45 22.28 14.06
C GLU A 157 3.30 22.88 13.23
N LEU A 158 2.45 22.01 12.67
CA LEU A 158 1.25 22.45 11.96
C LEU A 158 0.09 22.86 12.88
N GLY A 159 0.25 22.66 14.19
CA GLY A 159 -0.77 22.93 15.21
C GLY A 159 -2.05 22.13 14.98
N LEU A 160 -1.91 20.83 14.65
CA LEU A 160 -3.04 19.94 14.37
C LEU A 160 -3.54 19.31 15.67
N GLY A 161 -4.86 19.26 15.85
CA GLY A 161 -5.46 18.81 17.11
C GLY A 161 -5.37 17.30 17.34
N THR A 162 -5.57 16.88 18.60
CA THR A 162 -5.59 15.47 19.01
C THR A 162 -6.60 14.63 18.22
N ARG A 163 -7.77 15.18 17.89
CA ARG A 163 -8.75 14.48 17.04
C ARG A 163 -8.22 14.20 15.63
N PHE A 164 -7.44 15.10 15.03
CA PHE A 164 -6.79 14.82 13.74
C PHE A 164 -5.82 13.64 13.86
N ARG A 165 -4.99 13.65 14.91
CA ARG A 165 -4.04 12.56 15.18
C ARG A 165 -4.75 11.23 15.45
N ASP A 166 -5.61 11.20 16.47
CA ASP A 166 -6.14 9.98 17.05
C ASP A 166 -7.32 9.40 16.26
N HIS A 167 -8.10 10.24 15.57
CA HIS A 167 -9.28 9.77 14.82
C HIS A 167 -9.05 9.65 13.32
N TYR A 168 -8.02 10.31 12.77
CA TYR A 168 -7.75 10.28 11.33
C TYR A 168 -6.37 9.74 11.00
N LEU A 169 -5.29 10.43 11.39
CA LEU A 169 -3.96 10.11 10.88
C LEU A 169 -3.44 8.76 11.40
N TYR A 170 -3.55 8.51 12.70
CA TYR A 170 -3.07 7.25 13.26
C TYR A 170 -3.91 6.06 12.78
N PRO A 171 -5.26 6.12 12.74
CA PRO A 171 -6.07 5.05 12.16
C PRO A 171 -5.74 4.74 10.69
N ILE A 172 -5.58 5.76 9.83
CA ILE A 172 -5.26 5.51 8.41
C ILE A 172 -3.87 4.90 8.25
N CYS A 173 -2.87 5.42 8.97
CA CYS A 173 -1.51 4.89 8.97
C CYS A 173 -1.45 3.46 9.53
N GLY A 174 -2.18 3.17 10.60
CA GLY A 174 -2.27 1.82 11.17
C GLY A 174 -2.89 0.81 10.20
N ALA A 175 -3.92 1.23 9.44
CA ALA A 175 -4.53 0.39 8.41
C ALA A 175 -3.58 0.12 7.22
N ILE A 176 -2.75 1.09 6.84
CA ILE A 176 -1.82 0.96 5.70
C ILE A 176 -0.57 0.15 6.07
N TRP A 177 0.04 0.41 7.23
CA TRP A 177 1.34 -0.17 7.59
C TRP A 177 1.28 -1.29 8.62
N SER A 178 0.09 -1.74 9.00
CA SER A 178 -0.09 -2.81 10.00
C SER A 178 0.74 -2.57 11.29
N THR A 179 0.88 -1.29 11.66
CA THR A 179 1.70 -0.83 12.79
C THR A 179 0.77 -0.37 13.91
N PRO A 180 1.06 -0.70 15.19
CA PRO A 180 0.26 -0.21 16.30
C PRO A 180 0.18 1.32 16.30
N ALA A 181 -1.01 1.87 16.51
CA ALA A 181 -1.25 3.31 16.42
C ALA A 181 -0.29 4.16 17.26
N ARG A 182 0.07 3.68 18.45
CA ARG A 182 1.00 4.34 19.39
C ARG A 182 2.42 4.55 18.84
N ASP A 183 2.85 3.73 17.88
CA ASP A 183 4.22 3.78 17.36
C ASP A 183 4.34 4.71 16.15
N ILE A 184 3.20 5.11 15.56
CA ILE A 184 3.12 5.89 14.32
C ILE A 184 3.78 7.28 14.47
N GLY A 185 3.62 7.93 15.62
CA GLY A 185 4.17 9.27 15.86
C GLY A 185 5.68 9.37 15.70
N ALA A 186 6.42 8.28 15.96
CA ALA A 186 7.87 8.23 15.90
C ALA A 186 8.44 8.03 14.48
N PHE A 187 7.60 7.64 13.51
CA PHE A 187 8.08 7.41 12.14
C PHE A 187 8.46 8.72 11.46
N PRO A 188 9.45 8.69 10.53
CA PRO A 188 9.75 9.82 9.69
C PRO A 188 8.53 10.24 8.84
N ALA A 189 8.23 11.53 8.80
CA ALA A 189 7.09 12.07 8.06
C ALA A 189 7.29 12.02 6.54
N GLY A 190 8.54 12.10 6.06
CA GLY A 190 8.84 12.11 4.62
C GLY A 190 8.28 10.90 3.85
N PRO A 191 8.58 9.65 4.26
CA PRO A 191 7.98 8.45 3.67
C PRO A 191 6.45 8.44 3.68
N LEU A 192 5.81 8.87 4.78
CA LEU A 192 4.35 9.01 4.87
C LEU A 192 3.83 9.95 3.79
N LEU A 193 4.39 11.15 3.69
CA LEU A 193 3.92 12.18 2.78
C LEU A 193 4.10 11.77 1.31
N ARG A 194 5.22 11.11 0.99
CA ARG A 194 5.41 10.50 -0.35
C ARG A 194 4.37 9.44 -0.63
N PHE A 195 4.11 8.54 0.33
CA PHE A 195 3.10 7.49 0.17
C PHE A 195 1.71 8.10 -0.07
N LEU A 196 1.29 9.03 0.77
CA LEU A 196 -0.01 9.67 0.65
C LEU A 196 -0.15 10.49 -0.65
N GLY A 197 0.93 11.16 -1.07
CA GLY A 197 1.01 11.89 -2.32
C GLY A 197 0.86 10.99 -3.55
N ASN A 198 1.66 9.92 -3.62
CA ASN A 198 1.64 8.95 -4.73
C ASN A 198 0.28 8.23 -4.87
N HIS A 199 -0.47 8.09 -3.77
CA HIS A 199 -1.77 7.44 -3.79
C HIS A 199 -2.95 8.41 -3.85
N ALA A 200 -2.67 9.70 -4.06
CA ALA A 200 -3.67 10.78 -4.06
C ALA A 200 -4.58 10.78 -2.81
N LEU A 201 -4.07 10.28 -1.68
CA LEU A 201 -4.79 10.24 -0.40
C LEU A 201 -4.85 11.63 0.27
N MET A 202 -4.05 12.59 -0.21
CA MET A 202 -4.07 14.00 0.20
C MET A 202 -4.81 14.92 -0.78
N SER A 203 -5.18 14.44 -1.97
CA SER A 203 -5.78 15.26 -3.03
C SER A 203 -7.30 15.10 -3.10
N LYS A 204 -8.01 16.16 -3.51
CA LYS A 204 -9.47 16.12 -3.78
C LYS A 204 -9.83 15.41 -5.09
N GLY A 205 -8.83 15.00 -5.88
CA GLY A 205 -9.00 14.32 -7.17
C GLY A 205 -7.73 13.56 -7.58
N GLY A 206 -7.84 12.75 -8.64
CA GLY A 206 -6.71 11.96 -9.14
C GLY A 206 -6.46 10.64 -8.40
N GLN A 207 -7.44 10.15 -7.63
CA GLN A 207 -7.37 8.78 -7.11
C GLN A 207 -7.28 7.81 -8.28
N HIS A 208 -6.17 7.06 -8.32
CA HIS A 208 -6.00 6.02 -9.31
C HIS A 208 -7.02 4.92 -9.07
N GLN A 209 -7.61 4.41 -10.17
CA GLN A 209 -8.44 3.22 -10.10
C GLN A 209 -7.61 2.07 -9.50
N TRP A 210 -8.08 1.53 -8.38
CA TRP A 210 -7.50 0.36 -7.76
C TRP A 210 -7.95 -0.90 -8.48
N TRP A 211 -7.05 -1.89 -8.50
CA TRP A 211 -7.24 -3.18 -9.11
C TRP A 211 -6.79 -4.26 -8.14
N THR A 212 -7.35 -5.45 -8.29
CA THR A 212 -6.89 -6.66 -7.60
C THR A 212 -6.78 -7.79 -8.61
N VAL A 213 -6.00 -8.81 -8.28
CA VAL A 213 -5.82 -9.99 -9.14
C VAL A 213 -7.03 -10.91 -8.95
N SER A 214 -7.69 -11.25 -10.06
CA SER A 214 -8.82 -12.18 -10.02
C SER A 214 -8.33 -13.57 -9.65
N GLY A 215 -8.98 -14.19 -8.65
CA GLY A 215 -8.53 -15.46 -8.06
C GLY A 215 -7.38 -15.31 -7.06
N GLY A 216 -6.98 -14.08 -6.72
CA GLY A 216 -5.92 -13.78 -5.78
C GLY A 216 -4.52 -13.78 -6.39
N SER A 217 -3.57 -13.23 -5.64
CA SER A 217 -2.15 -13.09 -6.01
C SER A 217 -1.48 -14.41 -6.41
N VAL A 218 -1.96 -15.56 -5.93
CA VAL A 218 -1.50 -16.89 -6.39
C VAL A 218 -1.60 -17.05 -7.90
N SER A 219 -2.56 -16.40 -8.55
CA SER A 219 -2.79 -16.46 -9.99
C SER A 219 -1.57 -16.05 -10.82
N TYR A 220 -0.85 -14.98 -10.43
CA TYR A 220 0.39 -14.60 -11.13
C TYR A 220 1.60 -15.41 -10.64
N VAL A 221 1.60 -15.84 -9.37
CA VAL A 221 2.68 -16.67 -8.84
C VAL A 221 2.74 -17.99 -9.61
N THR A 222 1.60 -18.64 -9.84
CA THR A 222 1.50 -19.88 -10.64
C THR A 222 1.87 -19.68 -12.12
N ARG A 223 1.75 -18.47 -12.67
CA ARG A 223 2.18 -18.19 -14.06
C ARG A 223 3.68 -17.98 -14.19
N LEU A 224 4.35 -17.62 -13.09
CA LEU A 224 5.80 -17.42 -13.02
C LEU A 224 6.56 -18.73 -12.78
N THR A 225 5.86 -19.80 -12.40
CA THR A 225 6.45 -21.05 -11.90
C THR A 225 5.93 -22.23 -12.69
#